data_AF-A0A960ID05-F1
#
_entry.id   AF-A0A960ID05-F1
#
_cell.length_a   1.000
_cell.length_b   1.000
_cell.length_c   1.000
_cell.angle_alpha   90.00
_cell.angle_beta   90.00
_cell.angle_gamma   90.00
#
_symmetry.space_group_name_H-M   'P 1'
#
loop_
_entity.id
_entity.type
_entity.pdbx_description
1 polymer ?
#
loop_
_entity_poly.entity_id
_entity_poly.type
_entity_poly.pdbx_seq_one_letter_code
_entity_poly.pdbx_strand_id
1 'polypeptide(L)'
;MDTGNAAWVLVSAALVLFMTPGLAFFYGGMDRGRNVLNMLMMNFYCLLVVPIVWVVVGYSLAQVPFDNGFIGNVDAAFLKDIAITGEDGGMTLAVVAFLGMFAAITPALISGAVADRMKFSAWAIFVPVWSLVVYVPVFKWVYGGWLAERGSIDFAGGTAIHVNAGIAALAAVMVLGKRKGWPTEGHPPHSMPLVMIGTGILWFGWFGFNAGSALAANGQAVQAFMNTFLAAAAAGLAWVVVEWIRDGHPTNLGAASGIVAGLVAITPAAGYVSGMGPIFIGLIAGVVCCYAVRLKTKAGYDDALDVVGVHFVGGLVGSLLIGFFANPEFFGGSWDEGIFYGGGATLLFEQLLANVAAIVWSFALTFVIMTALKSTVGVRVDEEQEATGLDLALHGETAYHSGNMG
;
A
#
# COMPACT_ATOMS: atom_id res chain seq x y z
N MET A 1 9.07 -12.77 -27.31
CA MET A 1 9.44 -12.50 -25.90
C MET A 1 10.86 -11.94 -25.81
N ASP A 2 11.00 -10.76 -25.20
CA ASP A 2 12.28 -10.26 -24.71
C ASP A 2 12.59 -10.94 -23.36
N THR A 3 13.65 -11.76 -23.33
CA THR A 3 13.98 -12.58 -22.15
C THR A 3 14.47 -11.74 -20.97
N GLY A 4 15.07 -10.58 -21.21
CA GLY A 4 15.53 -9.67 -20.16
C GLY A 4 14.35 -9.01 -19.45
N ASN A 5 13.36 -8.53 -20.22
CA ASN A 5 12.14 -7.95 -19.67
C ASN A 5 11.31 -9.00 -18.91
N ALA A 6 11.15 -10.20 -19.48
CA ALA A 6 10.42 -11.28 -18.82
C ALA A 6 11.09 -11.69 -17.50
N ALA A 7 12.41 -11.86 -17.47
CA ALA A 7 13.14 -12.18 -16.26
C ALA A 7 13.00 -11.08 -15.20
N TRP A 8 13.08 -9.81 -15.60
CA TRP A 8 12.92 -8.67 -14.70
C TRP A 8 11.52 -8.62 -14.06
N VAL A 9 10.46 -8.82 -14.85
CA VAL A 9 9.08 -8.80 -14.34
C VAL A 9 8.80 -10.00 -13.42
N LEU A 10 9.30 -11.20 -13.75
CA LEU A 10 9.13 -12.38 -12.89
C LEU A 10 9.83 -12.21 -11.53
N VAL A 11 11.07 -11.70 -11.52
CA VAL A 11 11.79 -11.42 -10.28
C VAL A 11 11.09 -10.30 -9.50
N SER A 12 10.63 -9.25 -10.20
CA SER A 12 9.88 -8.15 -9.57
C SER A 12 8.60 -8.65 -8.92
N ALA A 13 7.87 -9.58 -9.54
CA ALA A 13 6.69 -10.22 -8.93
C ALA A 13 7.04 -10.95 -7.63
N ALA A 14 8.14 -11.72 -7.61
CA ALA A 14 8.60 -12.41 -6.40
C ALA A 14 9.00 -11.42 -5.28
N LEU A 15 9.66 -10.31 -5.64
CA LEU A 15 10.01 -9.23 -4.71
C LEU A 15 8.75 -8.59 -4.09
N VAL A 16 7.74 -8.28 -4.90
CA VAL A 16 6.48 -7.69 -4.42
C VAL A 16 5.68 -8.67 -3.57
N LEU A 17 5.65 -9.96 -3.93
CA LEU A 17 5.04 -10.99 -3.07
C LEU A 17 5.67 -10.96 -1.67
N PHE A 18 7.01 -10.87 -1.60
CA PHE A 18 7.73 -10.89 -0.33
C PHE A 18 7.49 -9.64 0.54
N MET A 19 6.97 -8.56 -0.03
CA MET A 19 6.55 -7.40 0.74
C MET A 19 5.37 -7.69 1.66
N THR A 20 4.44 -8.59 1.30
CA THR A 20 3.27 -8.87 2.17
C THR A 20 3.67 -9.59 3.47
N PRO A 21 4.56 -10.60 3.46
CA PRO A 21 5.18 -11.10 4.69
C PRO A 21 5.99 -10.04 5.43
N GLY A 22 6.72 -9.18 4.70
CA GLY A 22 7.43 -8.04 5.30
C GLY A 22 6.51 -7.09 6.06
N LEU A 23 5.36 -6.77 5.46
CA LEU A 23 4.30 -5.98 6.07
C LEU A 23 3.73 -6.67 7.31
N ALA A 24 3.52 -7.98 7.24
CA ALA A 24 3.03 -8.78 8.34
C ALA A 24 4.00 -8.74 9.54
N PHE A 25 5.31 -8.78 9.31
CA PHE A 25 6.33 -8.59 10.35
C PHE A 25 6.40 -7.15 10.84
N PHE A 26 6.32 -6.18 9.94
CA PHE A 26 6.34 -4.76 10.27
C PHE A 26 5.20 -4.41 11.21
N TYR A 27 3.96 -4.74 10.84
CA TYR A 27 2.78 -4.53 11.67
C TYR A 27 2.73 -5.46 12.88
N GLY A 28 3.07 -6.74 12.70
CA GLY A 28 3.11 -7.70 13.80
C GLY A 28 4.01 -7.20 14.93
N GLY A 29 5.22 -6.72 14.59
CA GLY A 29 6.18 -6.14 15.52
C GLY A 29 5.64 -4.96 16.33
N MET A 30 4.76 -4.15 15.73
CA MET A 30 4.10 -3.01 16.38
C MET A 30 2.87 -3.39 17.20
N ASP A 31 2.21 -4.51 16.86
CA ASP A 31 1.09 -5.04 17.63
C ASP A 31 1.56 -5.66 18.95
N ARG A 32 0.62 -6.01 19.82
CA ARG A 32 0.88 -6.75 21.06
C ARG A 32 1.25 -8.20 20.74
N GLY A 33 2.13 -8.79 21.54
CA GLY A 33 2.63 -10.16 21.35
C GLY A 33 1.56 -11.27 21.31
N ARG A 34 0.35 -10.97 21.79
CA ARG A 34 -0.84 -11.85 21.80
C ARG A 34 -1.75 -11.72 20.57
N ASN A 35 -1.36 -10.89 19.60
CA ASN A 35 -2.09 -10.64 18.35
C ASN A 35 -1.21 -10.81 17.10
N VAL A 36 0.05 -11.21 17.28
CA VAL A 36 1.03 -11.24 16.19
C VAL A 36 0.65 -12.31 15.17
N LEU A 37 0.16 -13.47 15.63
CA LEU A 37 -0.30 -14.53 14.73
C LEU A 37 -1.54 -14.09 13.96
N ASN A 38 -2.46 -13.35 14.58
CA ASN A 38 -3.60 -12.78 13.88
C ASN A 38 -3.16 -11.78 12.81
N MET A 39 -2.20 -10.89 13.11
CA MET A 39 -1.65 -9.97 12.11
C MET A 39 -1.00 -10.70 10.94
N LEU A 40 -0.21 -11.75 11.22
CA LEU A 40 0.36 -12.63 10.20
C LEU A 40 -0.76 -13.27 9.35
N MET A 41 -1.76 -13.88 9.99
CA MET A 41 -2.84 -14.57 9.31
C MET A 41 -3.68 -13.62 8.45
N MET A 42 -3.95 -12.39 8.88
CA MET A 42 -4.65 -11.39 8.07
C MET A 42 -3.89 -11.04 6.78
N ASN A 43 -2.57 -10.93 6.84
CA ASN A 43 -1.71 -10.64 5.68
C ASN A 43 -1.56 -11.85 4.76
N PHE A 44 -1.29 -13.04 5.32
CA PHE A 44 -1.21 -14.28 4.56
C PHE A 44 -2.56 -14.65 3.92
N TYR A 45 -3.68 -14.35 4.58
CA TYR A 45 -4.99 -14.51 3.97
C TYR A 45 -5.13 -13.70 2.68
N CYS A 46 -4.59 -12.47 2.63
CA CYS A 46 -4.57 -11.68 1.41
C CYS A 46 -3.75 -12.36 0.30
N LEU A 47 -2.60 -12.95 0.63
CA LEU A 47 -1.79 -13.75 -0.32
C LEU A 47 -2.49 -15.02 -0.81
N LEU A 48 -3.42 -15.57 -0.05
CA LEU A 48 -4.16 -16.77 -0.43
C LEU A 48 -5.41 -16.43 -1.26
N VAL A 49 -6.23 -15.48 -0.80
CA VAL A 49 -7.53 -15.20 -1.41
C VAL A 49 -7.43 -14.27 -2.61
N VAL A 50 -6.59 -13.24 -2.54
CA VAL A 50 -6.59 -12.17 -3.56
C VAL A 50 -6.06 -12.66 -4.89
N PRO A 51 -4.97 -13.45 -4.98
CA PRO A 51 -4.53 -14.02 -6.26
C PRO A 51 -5.62 -14.87 -6.94
N ILE A 52 -6.42 -15.61 -6.17
CA ILE A 52 -7.54 -16.38 -6.71
C ILE A 52 -8.63 -15.45 -7.27
N VAL A 53 -9.06 -14.45 -6.48
CA VAL A 53 -10.04 -13.45 -6.93
C VAL A 53 -9.53 -12.69 -8.17
N TRP A 54 -8.24 -12.39 -8.20
CA TRP A 54 -7.56 -11.70 -9.29
C TRP A 54 -7.64 -12.48 -10.60
N VAL A 55 -7.26 -13.76 -10.60
CA VAL A 55 -7.28 -14.58 -11.82
C VAL A 55 -8.70 -15.01 -12.22
N VAL A 56 -9.62 -15.13 -11.27
CA VAL A 56 -11.03 -15.44 -11.57
C VAL A 56 -11.67 -14.30 -12.35
N VAL A 57 -11.49 -13.05 -11.93
CA VAL A 57 -12.13 -11.91 -12.61
C VAL A 57 -11.42 -10.57 -12.42
N GLY A 58 -10.69 -10.37 -11.32
CA GLY A 58 -10.11 -9.06 -10.95
C GLY A 58 -9.16 -8.48 -12.01
N TYR A 59 -8.27 -9.30 -12.57
CA TYR A 59 -7.36 -8.88 -13.64
C TYR A 59 -8.11 -8.39 -14.87
N SER A 60 -9.12 -9.15 -15.29
CA SER A 60 -9.92 -8.81 -16.48
C SER A 60 -10.59 -7.45 -16.32
N LEU A 61 -11.24 -7.24 -15.17
CA LEU A 61 -11.91 -5.98 -14.86
C LEU A 61 -10.95 -4.81 -14.64
N ALA A 62 -9.70 -5.06 -14.25
CA ALA A 62 -8.72 -4.01 -14.00
C ALA A 62 -7.91 -3.62 -15.24
N GLN A 63 -7.67 -4.56 -16.17
CA GLN A 63 -6.70 -4.38 -17.26
C GLN A 63 -7.27 -4.56 -18.65
N VAL A 64 -8.32 -5.37 -18.85
CA VAL A 64 -8.87 -5.55 -20.20
C VAL A 64 -9.75 -4.35 -20.56
N PRO A 65 -9.46 -3.62 -21.64
CA PRO A 65 -10.22 -2.43 -22.01
C PRO A 65 -11.70 -2.69 -22.25
N PHE A 66 -12.53 -1.67 -21.95
CA PHE A 66 -13.95 -1.63 -22.24
C PHE A 66 -14.35 -0.17 -22.47
N ASP A 67 -15.38 0.06 -23.29
CA ASP A 67 -15.77 1.39 -23.83
C ASP A 67 -16.42 2.34 -22.80
N ASN A 68 -15.94 2.33 -21.55
CA ASN A 68 -16.44 3.22 -20.49
C ASN A 68 -15.34 3.87 -19.64
N GLY A 69 -14.08 3.44 -19.76
CA GLY A 69 -12.95 3.96 -18.97
C GLY A 69 -13.05 3.76 -17.44
N PHE A 70 -14.12 3.12 -16.95
CA PHE A 70 -14.47 2.99 -15.54
C PHE A 70 -14.19 1.59 -14.98
N ILE A 71 -14.50 0.55 -15.75
CA ILE A 71 -14.21 -0.85 -15.42
C ILE A 71 -13.95 -1.62 -16.71
N GLY A 72 -13.05 -2.60 -16.67
CA GLY A 72 -12.77 -3.50 -17.77
C GLY A 72 -13.89 -4.53 -18.01
N ASN A 73 -13.65 -5.44 -18.95
CA ASN A 73 -14.58 -6.50 -19.31
C ASN A 73 -14.20 -7.84 -18.63
N VAL A 74 -14.87 -8.94 -19.02
CA VAL A 74 -14.64 -10.29 -18.46
C VAL A 74 -13.97 -11.26 -19.43
N ASP A 75 -13.38 -10.76 -20.53
CA ASP A 75 -12.85 -11.60 -21.60
C ASP A 75 -11.62 -12.39 -21.16
N ALA A 76 -10.82 -11.86 -20.23
CA ALA A 76 -9.67 -12.55 -19.64
C ALA A 76 -9.99 -13.20 -18.27
N ALA A 77 -11.27 -13.28 -17.89
CA ALA A 77 -11.68 -13.99 -16.68
C ALA A 77 -11.20 -15.44 -16.74
N PHE A 78 -10.80 -16.01 -15.61
CA PHE A 78 -10.21 -17.35 -15.52
C PHE A 78 -8.95 -17.55 -16.37
N LEU A 79 -8.20 -16.47 -16.65
CA LEU A 79 -7.04 -16.46 -17.56
C LEU A 79 -7.39 -16.90 -18.99
N LYS A 80 -8.65 -16.75 -19.38
CA LYS A 80 -9.11 -17.10 -20.72
C LYS A 80 -8.34 -16.29 -21.77
N ASP A 81 -7.96 -16.96 -22.85
CA ASP A 81 -7.25 -16.40 -24.00
C ASP A 81 -5.86 -15.78 -23.69
N ILE A 82 -5.27 -16.09 -22.51
CA ILE A 82 -3.88 -15.75 -22.17
C ILE A 82 -2.99 -16.99 -22.44
N ALA A 83 -2.21 -16.95 -23.53
CA ALA A 83 -1.36 -18.06 -23.95
C ALA A 83 0.14 -17.76 -23.77
N ILE A 84 0.95 -18.81 -23.57
CA ILE A 84 2.41 -18.71 -23.46
C ILE A 84 3.14 -18.89 -24.80
N THR A 85 2.43 -19.38 -25.82
CA THR A 85 2.98 -19.69 -27.15
C THR A 85 2.67 -18.62 -28.19
N GLY A 86 2.10 -17.48 -27.77
CA GLY A 86 1.81 -16.33 -28.63
C GLY A 86 3.04 -15.46 -28.90
N GLU A 87 2.84 -14.34 -29.61
CA GLU A 87 3.91 -13.40 -30.00
C GLU A 87 4.62 -12.76 -28.80
N ASP A 88 3.88 -12.50 -27.72
CA ASP A 88 4.42 -11.97 -26.47
C ASP A 88 5.25 -13.00 -25.68
N GLY A 89 5.14 -14.29 -26.05
CA GLY A 89 5.77 -15.45 -25.40
C GLY A 89 5.45 -15.57 -23.92
N GLY A 90 4.22 -15.24 -23.50
CA GLY A 90 3.75 -15.36 -22.13
C GLY A 90 4.05 -14.16 -21.23
N MET A 91 4.54 -13.04 -21.80
CA MET A 91 4.75 -11.80 -21.05
C MET A 91 3.46 -11.31 -20.37
N THR A 92 2.31 -11.43 -21.04
CA THR A 92 1.01 -11.07 -20.45
C THR A 92 0.75 -11.84 -19.15
N LEU A 93 1.05 -13.15 -19.13
CA LEU A 93 0.88 -13.97 -17.92
C LEU A 93 1.85 -13.54 -16.80
N ALA A 94 3.08 -13.14 -17.14
CA ALA A 94 4.01 -12.57 -16.17
C ALA A 94 3.48 -11.26 -15.58
N VAL A 95 2.86 -10.40 -16.39
CA VAL A 95 2.22 -9.15 -15.94
C VAL A 95 0.99 -9.44 -15.06
N VAL A 96 0.16 -10.44 -15.41
CA VAL A 96 -0.96 -10.89 -14.56
C VAL A 96 -0.45 -11.24 -13.17
N ALA A 97 0.64 -12.01 -13.08
CA ALA A 97 1.25 -12.40 -11.82
C ALA A 97 1.83 -11.20 -11.07
N PHE A 98 2.58 -10.34 -11.75
CA PHE A 98 3.16 -9.12 -11.17
C PHE A 98 2.10 -8.23 -10.53
N LEU A 99 1.06 -7.85 -11.30
CA LEU A 99 -0.03 -7.00 -10.81
C LEU A 99 -0.89 -7.69 -9.74
N GLY A 100 -0.98 -9.03 -9.78
CA GLY A 100 -1.63 -9.82 -8.72
C GLY A 100 -0.98 -9.63 -7.35
N MET A 101 0.32 -9.34 -7.30
CA MET A 101 1.02 -9.07 -6.04
C MET A 101 0.69 -7.68 -5.48
N PHE A 102 0.50 -6.68 -6.35
CA PHE A 102 -0.01 -5.34 -5.97
C PHE A 102 -1.44 -5.46 -5.44
N ALA A 103 -2.27 -6.25 -6.13
CA ALA A 103 -3.63 -6.53 -5.70
C ALA A 103 -3.66 -7.18 -4.31
N ALA A 104 -2.76 -8.11 -4.02
CA ALA A 104 -2.71 -8.82 -2.73
C ALA A 104 -2.23 -7.93 -1.57
N ILE A 105 -1.18 -7.12 -1.78
CA ILE A 105 -0.66 -6.27 -0.70
C ILE A 105 -1.57 -5.08 -0.37
N THR A 106 -2.35 -4.58 -1.34
CA THR A 106 -3.19 -3.39 -1.14
C THR A 106 -4.21 -3.54 0.02
N PRO A 107 -5.09 -4.55 0.07
CA PRO A 107 -5.95 -4.75 1.23
C PRO A 107 -5.14 -5.12 2.48
N ALA A 108 -3.99 -5.79 2.34
CA ALA A 108 -3.14 -6.13 3.48
C ALA A 108 -2.64 -4.88 4.25
N LEU A 109 -2.43 -3.74 3.57
CA LEU A 109 -2.13 -2.46 4.22
C LEU A 109 -3.20 -2.03 5.22
N ILE A 110 -4.48 -2.31 4.94
CA ILE A 110 -5.62 -1.93 5.80
C ILE A 110 -5.56 -2.67 7.14
N SER A 111 -4.98 -3.88 7.17
CA SER A 111 -4.89 -4.73 8.38
C SER A 111 -4.24 -4.01 9.56
N GLY A 112 -3.24 -3.16 9.30
CA GLY A 112 -2.55 -2.39 10.33
C GLY A 112 -3.46 -1.42 11.07
N ALA A 113 -4.48 -0.84 10.42
CA ALA A 113 -5.37 0.12 11.07
C ALA A 113 -6.38 -0.57 11.99
N VAL A 114 -6.83 -1.74 11.59
CA VAL A 114 -7.89 -2.53 12.25
C VAL A 114 -7.34 -3.56 13.26
N ALA A 115 -6.02 -3.56 13.48
CA ALA A 115 -5.31 -4.45 14.40
C ALA A 115 -5.93 -4.51 15.81
N ASP A 116 -5.66 -5.62 16.52
CA ASP A 116 -6.05 -5.90 17.91
C ASP A 116 -7.56 -6.01 18.19
N ARG A 117 -8.47 -5.78 17.22
CA ARG A 117 -9.93 -5.86 17.47
C ARG A 117 -10.85 -6.31 16.35
N MET A 118 -10.37 -6.44 15.12
CA MET A 118 -11.23 -6.89 14.02
C MET A 118 -11.41 -8.41 14.05
N LYS A 119 -12.64 -8.88 13.85
CA LYS A 119 -12.94 -10.31 13.67
C LYS A 119 -12.30 -10.82 12.39
N PHE A 120 -11.61 -11.95 12.46
CA PHE A 120 -11.01 -12.59 11.28
C PHE A 120 -12.07 -13.01 10.25
N SER A 121 -13.25 -13.47 10.67
CA SER A 121 -14.34 -13.78 9.74
C SER A 121 -14.84 -12.55 8.96
N ALA A 122 -14.92 -11.39 9.62
CA ALA A 122 -15.25 -10.14 8.94
C ALA A 122 -14.13 -9.72 7.97
N TRP A 123 -12.87 -9.90 8.36
CA TRP A 123 -11.71 -9.68 7.48
C TRP A 123 -11.75 -10.58 6.24
N ALA A 124 -12.07 -11.87 6.45
CA ALA A 124 -12.13 -12.86 5.38
C ALA A 124 -13.19 -12.54 4.32
N ILE A 125 -14.30 -11.90 4.71
CA ILE A 125 -15.33 -11.42 3.77
C ILE A 125 -14.92 -10.05 3.19
N PHE A 126 -14.38 -9.16 4.02
CA PHE A 126 -13.99 -7.82 3.62
C PHE A 126 -12.99 -7.82 2.45
N VAL A 127 -11.92 -8.60 2.55
CA VAL A 127 -10.82 -8.59 1.57
C VAL A 127 -11.28 -8.87 0.13
N PRO A 128 -11.93 -10.02 -0.20
CA PRO A 128 -12.34 -10.30 -1.57
C PRO A 128 -13.39 -9.30 -2.09
N VAL A 129 -14.31 -8.84 -1.25
CA VAL A 129 -15.32 -7.86 -1.63
C VAL A 129 -14.66 -6.52 -1.94
N TRP A 130 -13.82 -6.01 -1.03
CA TRP A 130 -13.11 -4.74 -1.18
C TRP A 130 -12.17 -4.75 -2.39
N SER A 131 -11.46 -5.85 -2.61
CA SER A 131 -10.60 -6.01 -3.79
C SER A 131 -11.37 -5.84 -5.11
N LEU A 132 -12.59 -6.38 -5.22
CA LEU A 132 -13.39 -6.29 -6.44
C LEU A 132 -14.09 -4.95 -6.62
N VAL A 133 -14.63 -4.36 -5.55
CA VAL A 133 -15.50 -3.17 -5.68
C VAL A 133 -14.77 -1.85 -5.43
N VAL A 134 -13.60 -1.89 -4.77
CA VAL A 134 -12.79 -0.70 -4.48
C VAL A 134 -11.49 -0.71 -5.24
N TYR A 135 -10.65 -1.74 -5.05
CA TYR A 135 -9.32 -1.78 -5.68
C TYR A 135 -9.41 -1.85 -7.20
N VAL A 136 -10.14 -2.82 -7.76
CA VAL A 136 -10.24 -3.02 -9.21
C VAL A 136 -10.69 -1.76 -9.97
N PRO A 137 -11.77 -1.05 -9.57
CA PRO A 137 -12.17 0.19 -10.25
C PRO A 137 -11.10 1.28 -10.15
N VAL A 138 -10.57 1.56 -8.96
CA VAL A 138 -9.55 2.61 -8.80
C VAL A 138 -8.29 2.28 -9.60
N PHE A 139 -7.89 1.01 -9.63
CA PHE A 139 -6.78 0.54 -10.46
C PHE A 139 -7.05 0.77 -11.95
N LYS A 140 -8.25 0.41 -12.45
CA LYS A 140 -8.63 0.65 -13.85
C LYS A 140 -8.61 2.13 -14.19
N TRP A 141 -9.11 3.00 -13.32
CA TRP A 141 -9.18 4.44 -13.61
C TRP A 141 -7.78 5.01 -13.84
N VAL A 142 -6.84 4.66 -12.95
CA VAL A 142 -5.45 5.12 -12.96
C VAL A 142 -4.63 4.45 -14.06
N TYR A 143 -4.92 3.18 -14.38
CA TYR A 143 -4.18 2.39 -15.37
C TYR A 143 -5.07 2.03 -16.57
N GLY A 144 -5.15 2.95 -17.53
CA GLY A 144 -5.85 2.75 -18.79
C GLY A 144 -7.37 2.97 -18.71
N GLY A 145 -7.81 3.86 -17.81
CA GLY A 145 -9.18 4.32 -17.69
C GLY A 145 -9.26 5.85 -17.71
N TRP A 146 -10.39 6.39 -17.25
CA TRP A 146 -10.72 7.80 -17.44
C TRP A 146 -9.75 8.78 -16.76
N LEU A 147 -9.08 8.40 -15.67
CA LEU A 147 -8.07 9.26 -15.03
C LEU A 147 -6.76 9.27 -15.83
N ALA A 148 -6.36 8.11 -16.38
CA ALA A 148 -5.20 8.01 -17.26
C ALA A 148 -5.43 8.80 -18.56
N GLU A 149 -6.61 8.68 -19.17
CA GLU A 149 -6.98 9.38 -20.40
C GLU A 149 -6.98 10.91 -20.26
N ARG A 150 -7.24 11.41 -19.05
CA ARG A 150 -7.17 12.85 -18.73
C ARG A 150 -5.75 13.36 -18.51
N GLY A 151 -4.77 12.47 -18.32
CA GLY A 151 -3.36 12.83 -18.14
C GLY A 151 -2.85 12.74 -16.69
N SER A 152 -3.62 12.18 -15.76
CA SER A 152 -3.04 11.82 -14.46
C SER A 152 -2.07 10.65 -14.62
N ILE A 153 -0.97 10.67 -13.87
CA ILE A 153 0.08 9.66 -13.91
C ILE A 153 0.36 9.09 -12.52
N ASP A 154 0.59 7.78 -12.47
CA ASP A 154 0.90 7.05 -11.24
C ASP A 154 1.78 5.85 -11.61
N PHE A 155 3.07 5.92 -11.30
CA PHE A 155 4.03 4.96 -11.82
C PHE A 155 3.84 3.55 -11.26
N ALA A 156 3.60 3.43 -9.95
CA ALA A 156 3.54 2.14 -9.26
C ALA A 156 2.43 2.01 -8.20
N GLY A 157 1.55 3.01 -8.05
CA GLY A 157 0.33 2.91 -7.23
C GLY A 157 0.28 3.84 -6.03
N GLY A 158 0.79 5.07 -6.12
CA GLY A 158 0.57 6.05 -5.04
C GLY A 158 -0.91 6.32 -4.81
N THR A 159 -1.66 6.54 -5.88
CA THR A 159 -3.11 6.73 -5.84
C THR A 159 -3.83 5.38 -5.75
N ALA A 160 -3.48 4.45 -6.64
CA ALA A 160 -4.20 3.17 -6.80
C ALA A 160 -4.08 2.24 -5.58
N ILE A 161 -2.98 2.36 -4.81
CA ILE A 161 -2.66 1.47 -3.69
C ILE A 161 -2.60 2.24 -2.39
N HIS A 162 -1.72 3.24 -2.25
CA HIS A 162 -1.47 3.83 -0.94
C HIS A 162 -2.56 4.80 -0.49
N VAL A 163 -2.97 5.74 -1.35
CA VAL A 163 -4.12 6.62 -1.06
C VAL A 163 -5.38 5.79 -0.91
N ASN A 164 -5.61 4.84 -1.82
CA ASN A 164 -6.76 3.94 -1.81
C ASN A 164 -6.87 3.10 -0.53
N ALA A 165 -5.82 2.37 -0.14
CA ALA A 165 -5.83 1.56 1.08
C ALA A 165 -5.80 2.43 2.34
N GLY A 166 -5.05 3.53 2.34
CA GLY A 166 -4.93 4.41 3.50
C GLY A 166 -6.25 5.12 3.84
N ILE A 167 -7.00 5.58 2.84
CA ILE A 167 -8.32 6.18 3.11
C ILE A 167 -9.37 5.12 3.45
N ALA A 168 -9.27 3.91 2.87
CA ALA A 168 -10.07 2.76 3.28
C ALA A 168 -9.83 2.42 4.76
N ALA A 169 -8.58 2.44 5.21
CA ALA A 169 -8.22 2.25 6.61
C ALA A 169 -8.91 3.27 7.52
N LEU A 170 -8.94 4.55 7.14
CA LEU A 170 -9.67 5.58 7.89
C LEU A 170 -11.17 5.27 7.97
N ALA A 171 -11.81 4.94 6.86
CA ALA A 171 -13.23 4.56 6.83
C ALA A 171 -13.51 3.33 7.69
N ALA A 172 -12.64 2.32 7.63
CA ALA A 172 -12.77 1.08 8.40
C ALA A 172 -12.69 1.34 9.91
N VAL A 173 -11.72 2.12 10.38
CA VAL A 173 -11.59 2.40 11.83
C VAL A 173 -12.71 3.29 12.36
N MET A 174 -13.32 4.14 11.51
CA MET A 174 -14.51 4.92 11.90
C MET A 174 -15.72 4.02 12.19
N VAL A 175 -15.89 2.91 11.45
CA VAL A 175 -16.97 1.95 11.69
C VAL A 175 -16.66 0.97 12.82
N LEU A 176 -15.40 0.50 12.88
CA LEU A 176 -14.89 -0.47 13.86
C LEU A 176 -14.78 0.11 15.27
N GLY A 177 -14.44 1.40 15.36
CA GLY A 177 -14.25 2.12 16.62
C GLY A 177 -12.87 1.92 17.26
N LYS A 178 -12.71 2.56 18.42
CA LYS A 178 -11.46 2.66 19.19
C LYS A 178 -11.19 1.42 20.03
N ARG A 179 -9.94 0.98 20.14
CA ARG A 179 -9.51 -0.07 21.09
C ARG A 179 -9.81 0.34 22.52
N LYS A 180 -10.00 -0.66 23.38
CA LYS A 180 -10.14 -0.43 24.83
C LYS A 180 -8.89 0.29 25.35
N GLY A 181 -9.11 1.31 26.18
CA GLY A 181 -8.04 2.10 26.77
C GLY A 181 -7.48 3.22 25.87
N TRP A 182 -7.91 3.35 24.61
CA TRP A 182 -7.47 4.46 23.75
C TRP A 182 -7.98 5.83 24.25
N PRO A 183 -7.17 6.91 24.20
CA PRO A 183 -5.79 7.00 23.72
C PRO A 183 -4.73 6.82 24.84
N THR A 184 -5.15 6.56 26.07
CA THR A 184 -4.32 6.68 27.28
C THR A 184 -3.51 5.42 27.60
N GLU A 185 -4.03 4.24 27.27
CA GLU A 185 -3.41 2.93 27.51
C GLU A 185 -2.70 2.45 26.24
N GLY A 186 -1.78 3.26 25.73
CA GLY A 186 -0.91 2.88 24.62
C GLY A 186 0.03 1.75 25.03
N HIS A 187 0.25 0.80 24.12
CA HIS A 187 1.24 -0.26 24.32
C HIS A 187 2.46 -0.02 23.44
N PRO A 188 3.67 -0.22 23.97
CA PRO A 188 4.85 -0.23 23.12
C PRO A 188 4.78 -1.42 22.13
N PRO A 189 5.43 -1.30 20.95
CA PRO A 189 5.65 -2.43 20.04
C PRO A 189 6.17 -3.65 20.78
N HIS A 190 5.59 -4.83 20.54
CA HIS A 190 6.05 -6.03 21.25
C HIS A 190 7.46 -6.47 20.81
N SER A 191 7.87 -6.18 19.56
CA SER A 191 9.17 -6.57 19.03
C SER A 191 9.69 -5.58 17.99
N MET A 192 10.52 -4.64 18.43
CA MET A 192 11.24 -3.75 17.53
C MET A 192 12.16 -4.46 16.53
N PRO A 193 12.86 -5.56 16.88
CA PRO A 193 13.59 -6.34 15.88
C PRO A 193 12.70 -6.84 14.74
N LEU A 194 11.48 -7.28 15.04
CA LEU A 194 10.53 -7.73 14.01
C LEU A 194 10.08 -6.57 13.12
N VAL A 195 9.83 -5.39 13.70
CA VAL A 195 9.56 -4.16 12.93
C VAL A 195 10.70 -3.86 11.97
N MET A 196 11.95 -3.94 12.42
CA MET A 196 13.11 -3.65 11.58
C MET A 196 13.32 -4.69 10.47
N ILE A 197 13.10 -5.98 10.76
CA ILE A 197 13.13 -7.04 9.75
C ILE A 197 12.04 -6.79 8.69
N GLY A 198 10.81 -6.51 9.13
CA GLY A 198 9.70 -6.18 8.24
C GLY A 198 10.00 -4.97 7.36
N THR A 199 10.58 -3.91 7.94
CA THR A 199 11.02 -2.71 7.21
C THR A 199 12.07 -3.05 6.15
N GLY A 200 13.07 -3.86 6.48
CA GLY A 200 14.10 -4.29 5.53
C GLY A 200 13.53 -5.10 4.38
N ILE A 201 12.60 -6.01 4.65
CA ILE A 201 11.89 -6.80 3.62
C ILE A 201 11.04 -5.89 2.74
N LEU A 202 10.30 -4.94 3.33
CA LEU A 202 9.50 -3.98 2.58
C LEU A 202 10.38 -3.14 1.65
N TRP A 203 11.51 -2.61 2.14
CA TRP A 203 12.43 -1.82 1.31
C TRP A 203 13.03 -2.67 0.19
N PHE A 204 13.48 -3.89 0.50
CA PHE A 204 13.99 -4.83 -0.50
C PHE A 204 12.96 -5.16 -1.58
N GLY A 205 11.73 -5.51 -1.18
CA GLY A 205 10.66 -5.82 -2.12
C GLY A 205 10.21 -4.61 -2.95
N TRP A 206 10.33 -3.40 -2.40
CA TRP A 206 9.95 -2.17 -3.08
C TRP A 206 10.77 -1.88 -4.34
N PHE A 207 11.96 -2.46 -4.46
CA PHE A 207 12.72 -2.41 -5.71
C PHE A 207 11.95 -3.09 -6.85
N GLY A 208 11.35 -4.25 -6.61
CA GLY A 208 10.44 -4.89 -7.56
C GLY A 208 9.13 -4.12 -7.75
N PHE A 209 8.62 -3.50 -6.69
CA PHE A 209 7.37 -2.72 -6.74
C PHE A 209 7.49 -1.49 -7.64
N ASN A 210 8.53 -0.68 -7.45
CA ASN A 210 8.70 0.53 -8.24
C ASN A 210 9.39 0.22 -9.57
N ALA A 211 10.61 -0.32 -9.55
CA ALA A 211 11.36 -0.51 -10.79
C ALA A 211 10.78 -1.61 -11.70
N GLY A 212 10.05 -2.58 -11.14
CA GLY A 212 9.28 -3.56 -11.91
C GLY A 212 8.11 -2.94 -12.67
N SER A 213 7.55 -1.80 -12.22
CA SER A 213 6.43 -1.12 -12.88
C SER A 213 6.82 -0.45 -14.21
N ALA A 214 8.11 -0.39 -14.55
CA ALA A 214 8.56 -0.12 -15.92
C ALA A 214 8.23 -1.26 -16.91
N LEU A 215 7.89 -2.45 -16.40
CA LEU A 215 7.58 -3.68 -17.15
C LEU A 215 8.69 -4.15 -18.12
N ALA A 216 9.89 -3.58 -17.98
CA ALA A 216 11.04 -3.85 -18.83
C ALA A 216 12.35 -3.53 -18.09
N ALA A 217 13.43 -4.20 -18.50
CA ALA A 217 14.79 -3.92 -18.05
C ALA A 217 15.37 -2.77 -18.87
N ASN A 218 15.00 -1.52 -18.54
CA ASN A 218 15.36 -0.32 -19.30
C ASN A 218 15.82 0.84 -18.40
N GLY A 219 16.14 1.99 -19.00
CA GLY A 219 16.59 3.17 -18.27
C GLY A 219 15.58 3.71 -17.25
N GLN A 220 14.27 3.59 -17.53
CA GLN A 220 13.23 4.01 -16.59
C GLN A 220 13.19 3.12 -15.35
N ALA A 221 13.37 1.81 -15.50
CA ALA A 221 13.52 0.88 -14.37
C ALA A 221 14.74 1.23 -13.50
N VAL A 222 15.88 1.52 -14.13
CA VAL A 222 17.11 1.93 -13.42
C VAL A 222 16.89 3.21 -12.62
N GLN A 223 16.24 4.21 -13.22
CA GLN A 223 15.94 5.46 -12.52
C GLN A 223 14.94 5.25 -11.38
N ALA A 224 13.90 4.45 -11.57
CA ALA A 224 12.94 4.11 -10.54
C ALA A 224 13.57 3.37 -9.37
N PHE A 225 14.53 2.48 -9.62
CA PHE A 225 15.30 1.80 -8.58
C PHE A 225 16.06 2.82 -7.71
N MET A 226 16.79 3.73 -8.35
CA MET A 226 17.57 4.77 -7.65
C MET A 226 16.66 5.74 -6.88
N ASN A 227 15.57 6.19 -7.49
CA ASN A 227 14.59 7.06 -6.85
C ASN A 227 14.01 6.42 -5.59
N THR A 228 13.67 5.13 -5.66
CA THR A 228 13.16 4.36 -4.53
C THR A 228 14.16 4.31 -3.38
N PHE A 229 15.43 4.03 -3.68
CA PHE A 229 16.50 3.99 -2.69
C PHE A 229 16.70 5.34 -1.99
N LEU A 230 16.81 6.42 -2.77
CA LEU A 230 17.12 7.75 -2.25
C LEU A 230 15.96 8.34 -1.44
N ALA A 231 14.72 8.18 -1.90
CA ALA A 231 13.55 8.72 -1.20
C ALA A 231 13.33 8.02 0.15
N ALA A 232 13.50 6.70 0.22
CA ALA A 232 13.43 5.93 1.45
C ALA A 232 14.48 6.38 2.47
N ALA A 233 15.74 6.51 2.03
CA ALA A 233 16.83 6.98 2.88
C ALA A 233 16.60 8.42 3.38
N ALA A 234 16.17 9.32 2.49
CA ALA A 234 15.89 10.71 2.84
C ALA A 234 14.72 10.84 3.83
N ALA A 235 13.63 10.10 3.63
CA ALA A 235 12.47 10.13 4.52
C ALA A 235 12.77 9.54 5.90
N GLY A 236 13.49 8.42 5.95
CA GLY A 236 13.97 7.83 7.20
C GLY A 236 14.84 8.81 8.00
N LEU A 237 15.79 9.48 7.34
CA LEU A 237 16.63 10.48 7.97
C LEU A 237 15.82 11.70 8.43
N ALA A 238 14.91 12.22 7.59
CA ALA A 238 14.06 13.34 7.95
C ALA A 238 13.21 13.04 9.18
N TRP A 239 12.59 11.87 9.24
CA TRP A 239 11.79 11.46 10.38
C TRP A 239 12.64 11.36 11.65
N VAL A 240 13.81 10.72 11.57
CA VAL A 240 14.75 10.61 12.69
C VAL A 240 15.18 11.99 13.21
N VAL A 241 15.49 12.92 12.32
CA VAL A 241 15.87 14.30 12.69
C VAL A 241 14.70 15.02 13.34
N VAL A 242 13.48 14.90 12.80
CA VAL A 242 12.27 15.51 13.37
C VAL A 242 12.02 14.98 14.78
N GLU A 243 12.07 13.66 15.00
CA GLU A 243 11.91 13.08 16.34
C GLU A 243 13.04 13.49 17.28
N TRP A 244 14.28 13.56 16.80
CA TRP A 244 15.39 13.96 17.64
C TRP A 244 15.24 15.41 18.12
N ILE A 245 14.86 16.33 17.24
CA ILE A 245 14.63 17.73 17.60
C ILE A 245 13.41 17.87 18.52
N ARG A 246 12.33 17.14 18.24
CA ARG A 246 11.03 17.31 18.90
C ARG A 246 10.93 16.56 20.23
N ASP A 247 11.43 15.33 20.27
CA ASP A 247 11.24 14.36 21.35
C ASP A 247 12.57 14.05 22.07
N GLY A 248 13.70 14.57 21.58
CA GLY A 248 15.01 14.53 22.26
C GLY A 248 15.87 13.29 21.95
N HIS A 249 15.33 12.29 21.25
CA HIS A 249 16.07 11.08 20.87
C HIS A 249 15.56 10.48 19.55
N PRO A 250 16.46 9.88 18.73
CA PRO A 250 16.05 9.11 17.56
C PRO A 250 15.44 7.76 17.98
N THR A 251 14.43 7.26 17.25
CA THR A 251 13.82 5.95 17.52
C THR A 251 13.89 5.00 16.33
N ASN A 252 14.02 3.70 16.60
CA ASN A 252 13.94 2.67 15.57
C ASN A 252 12.57 2.65 14.87
N LEU A 253 11.49 2.88 15.63
CA LEU A 253 10.13 2.94 15.09
C LEU A 253 9.95 4.13 14.14
N GLY A 254 10.48 5.29 14.50
CA GLY A 254 10.46 6.48 13.67
C GLY A 254 11.30 6.30 12.40
N ALA A 255 12.51 5.75 12.51
CA ALA A 255 13.33 5.43 11.34
C ALA A 255 12.60 4.47 10.38
N ALA A 256 12.01 3.40 10.93
CA ALA A 256 11.26 2.41 10.18
C ALA A 256 10.02 3.01 9.49
N SER A 257 9.23 3.80 10.21
CA SER A 257 8.05 4.50 9.67
C SER A 257 8.42 5.54 8.62
N GLY A 258 9.52 6.26 8.82
CA GLY A 258 10.06 7.23 7.87
C GLY A 258 10.53 6.58 6.57
N ILE A 259 11.22 5.44 6.64
CA ILE A 259 11.60 4.65 5.45
C ILE A 259 10.35 4.28 4.65
N VAL A 260 9.33 3.70 5.29
CA VAL A 260 8.07 3.33 4.63
C VAL A 260 7.35 4.55 4.07
N ALA A 261 7.32 5.68 4.78
CA ALA A 261 6.71 6.92 4.28
C ALA A 261 7.41 7.44 3.00
N GLY A 262 8.74 7.37 2.93
CA GLY A 262 9.49 7.73 1.72
C GLY A 262 9.23 6.79 0.55
N LEU A 263 9.17 5.49 0.82
CA LEU A 263 8.83 4.46 -0.16
C LEU A 263 7.41 4.66 -0.72
N VAL A 264 6.44 4.93 0.15
CA VAL A 264 5.06 5.29 -0.25
C VAL A 264 5.06 6.54 -1.12
N ALA A 265 5.72 7.62 -0.69
CA ALA A 265 5.65 8.90 -1.39
C ALA A 265 6.37 8.88 -2.75
N ILE A 266 7.43 8.09 -2.91
CA ILE A 266 8.10 8.00 -4.21
C ILE A 266 7.38 7.04 -5.18
N THR A 267 6.54 6.13 -4.68
CA THR A 267 5.83 5.12 -5.49
C THR A 267 5.16 5.68 -6.75
N PRO A 268 4.29 6.71 -6.68
CA PRO A 268 3.65 7.22 -7.89
C PRO A 268 4.63 7.99 -8.81
N ALA A 269 5.76 8.45 -8.26
CA ALA A 269 6.71 9.34 -8.92
C ALA A 269 7.97 8.64 -9.43
N ALA A 270 8.21 7.37 -9.06
CA ALA A 270 9.52 6.74 -9.17
C ALA A 270 10.04 6.67 -10.61
N GLY A 271 9.18 6.52 -11.61
CA GLY A 271 9.55 6.53 -13.04
C GLY A 271 9.31 7.87 -13.76
N TYR A 272 9.01 8.94 -13.03
CA TYR A 272 8.68 10.25 -13.60
C TYR A 272 9.56 11.40 -13.12
N VAL A 273 10.32 11.20 -12.03
CA VAL A 273 11.19 12.24 -11.45
C VAL A 273 12.66 11.91 -11.67
N SER A 274 13.50 12.94 -11.84
CA SER A 274 14.93 12.78 -12.09
C SER A 274 15.78 13.67 -11.18
N GLY A 275 17.11 13.49 -11.23
CA GLY A 275 18.05 14.27 -10.45
C GLY A 275 17.84 14.16 -8.94
N MET A 276 17.69 15.30 -8.26
CA MET A 276 17.52 15.38 -6.80
C MET A 276 16.06 15.28 -6.32
N GLY A 277 15.10 15.20 -7.24
CA GLY A 277 13.67 15.04 -6.95
C GLY A 277 13.34 13.98 -5.90
N PRO A 278 13.85 12.73 -5.96
CA PRO A 278 13.52 11.69 -4.97
C PRO A 278 13.93 12.06 -3.54
N ILE A 279 15.05 12.79 -3.36
CA ILE A 279 15.51 13.21 -2.03
C ILE A 279 14.52 14.23 -1.45
N PHE A 280 14.11 15.22 -2.24
CA PHE A 280 13.15 16.23 -1.78
C PHE A 280 11.78 15.62 -1.44
N ILE A 281 11.28 14.71 -2.30
CA ILE A 281 10.03 13.97 -2.04
C ILE A 281 10.15 13.18 -0.73
N GLY A 282 11.26 12.46 -0.54
CA GLY A 282 11.52 11.71 0.69
C GLY A 282 11.58 12.60 1.93
N LEU A 283 12.34 13.70 1.89
CA LEU A 283 12.43 14.65 3.01
C LEU A 283 11.05 15.21 3.40
N ILE A 284 10.27 15.66 2.41
CA ILE A 284 8.93 16.21 2.63
C ILE A 284 8.02 15.16 3.23
N ALA A 285 7.99 13.94 2.67
CA ALA A 285 7.18 12.84 3.16
C ALA A 285 7.55 12.44 4.60
N GLY A 286 8.84 12.32 4.90
CA GLY A 286 9.33 11.99 6.25
C GLY A 286 8.85 13.00 7.29
N VAL A 287 8.93 14.30 6.99
CA VAL A 287 8.44 15.36 7.89
C VAL A 287 6.91 15.32 8.01
N VAL A 288 6.20 15.33 6.88
CA VAL A 288 4.73 15.43 6.86
C VAL A 288 4.09 14.22 7.54
N CYS A 289 4.53 13.00 7.20
CA CYS A 289 3.99 11.78 7.79
C CYS A 289 4.30 11.69 9.31
N CYS A 290 5.48 12.14 9.76
CA CYS A 290 5.83 12.19 11.18
C CYS A 290 4.85 13.04 12.02
N TYR A 291 4.30 14.10 11.45
CA TYR A 291 3.26 14.89 12.10
C TYR A 291 1.86 14.30 11.88
N ALA A 292 1.59 13.74 10.70
CA ALA A 292 0.30 13.15 10.36
C ALA A 292 -0.12 12.02 11.30
N VAL A 293 0.81 11.12 11.67
CA VAL A 293 0.53 10.01 12.61
C VAL A 293 0.06 10.50 13.98
N ARG A 294 0.44 11.72 14.38
CA ARG A 294 0.02 12.32 15.65
C ARG A 294 -1.34 13.01 15.56
N LEU A 295 -1.86 13.28 14.36
CA LEU A 295 -3.16 13.94 14.20
C LEU A 295 -4.32 13.04 14.63
N LYS A 296 -4.16 11.72 14.60
CA LYS A 296 -5.22 10.75 14.95
C LYS A 296 -5.81 10.96 16.35
N THR A 297 -4.98 11.32 17.34
CA THR A 297 -5.44 11.56 18.71
C THR A 297 -6.26 12.83 18.83
N LYS A 298 -5.90 13.88 18.07
CA LYS A 298 -6.67 15.13 17.98
C LYS A 298 -7.95 14.97 17.17
N ALA A 299 -7.89 14.23 16.06
CA ALA A 299 -9.00 13.95 15.17
C ALA A 299 -9.97 12.88 15.72
N GLY A 300 -9.58 12.16 16.78
CA GLY A 300 -10.46 11.27 17.51
C GLY A 300 -10.66 9.89 16.88
N TYR A 301 -9.73 9.40 16.06
CA TYR A 301 -9.79 8.05 15.46
C TYR A 301 -8.60 7.19 15.90
N ASP A 302 -8.83 5.87 16.01
CA ASP A 302 -7.81 4.90 16.42
C ASP A 302 -7.34 4.07 15.21
N ASP A 303 -6.41 4.66 14.47
CA ASP A 303 -5.60 3.95 13.47
C ASP A 303 -4.44 3.26 14.20
N ALA A 304 -4.51 1.93 14.31
CA ALA A 304 -3.71 1.20 15.27
C ALA A 304 -2.21 1.30 15.01
N LEU A 305 -1.81 1.14 13.75
CA LEU A 305 -0.42 1.07 13.30
C LEU A 305 -0.09 2.14 12.24
N ASP A 306 -0.77 3.28 12.31
CA ASP A 306 -0.44 4.50 11.56
C ASP A 306 -0.58 4.41 10.03
N VAL A 307 -1.48 3.54 9.54
CA VAL A 307 -1.73 3.33 8.12
C VAL A 307 -2.20 4.62 7.42
N VAL A 308 -3.04 5.42 8.07
CA VAL A 308 -3.55 6.69 7.55
C VAL A 308 -2.40 7.70 7.46
N GLY A 309 -1.59 7.83 8.52
CA GLY A 309 -0.50 8.80 8.54
C GLY A 309 0.64 8.45 7.58
N VAL A 310 0.91 7.16 7.35
CA VAL A 310 2.00 6.70 6.48
C VAL A 310 1.55 6.50 5.04
N HIS A 311 0.48 5.71 4.80
CA HIS A 311 0.05 5.36 3.45
C HIS A 311 -0.87 6.41 2.82
N PHE A 312 -1.91 6.86 3.52
CA PHE A 312 -2.82 7.86 2.95
C PHE A 312 -2.11 9.20 2.74
N VAL A 313 -1.54 9.77 3.80
CA VAL A 313 -0.86 11.06 3.71
C VAL A 313 0.40 10.98 2.86
N GLY A 314 1.23 9.93 3.03
CA GLY A 314 2.42 9.74 2.20
C GLY A 314 2.08 9.58 0.71
N GLY A 315 1.03 8.82 0.39
CA GLY A 315 0.57 8.62 -0.98
C GLY A 315 0.07 9.92 -1.61
N LEU A 316 -0.67 10.73 -0.85
CA LEU A 316 -1.11 12.06 -1.28
C LEU A 316 0.06 13.00 -1.52
N VAL A 317 1.02 13.07 -0.60
CA VAL A 317 2.23 13.88 -0.75
C VAL A 317 2.96 13.48 -2.02
N GLY A 318 3.22 12.19 -2.21
CA GLY A 318 3.89 11.66 -3.39
C GLY A 318 3.16 12.00 -4.69
N SER A 319 1.87 11.70 -4.74
CA SER A 319 1.03 11.87 -5.93
C SER A 319 0.91 13.35 -6.34
N LEU A 320 0.81 14.28 -5.37
CA LEU A 320 0.78 15.71 -5.67
C LEU A 320 2.14 16.28 -6.06
N LEU A 321 3.24 15.78 -5.48
CA LEU A 321 4.59 16.24 -5.82
C LEU A 321 5.01 15.88 -7.26
N ILE A 322 4.34 14.93 -7.91
CA ILE A 322 4.49 14.69 -9.35
C ILE A 322 4.19 15.95 -10.15
N GLY A 323 3.14 16.71 -9.78
CA GLY A 323 2.77 17.96 -10.44
C GLY A 323 3.87 19.02 -10.40
N PHE A 324 4.88 18.86 -9.54
CA PHE A 324 6.04 19.74 -9.45
C PHE A 324 7.28 19.15 -10.10
N PHE A 325 7.52 17.84 -9.91
CA PHE A 325 8.80 17.19 -10.22
C PHE A 325 8.79 16.27 -11.46
N ALA A 326 7.65 16.07 -12.14
CA ALA A 326 7.61 15.24 -13.35
C ALA A 326 8.50 15.83 -14.45
N ASN A 327 9.38 15.00 -15.02
CA ASN A 327 10.36 15.44 -16.03
C ASN A 327 10.27 14.57 -17.30
N PRO A 328 9.27 14.80 -18.17
CA PRO A 328 9.10 14.00 -19.38
C PRO A 328 10.32 14.06 -20.32
N GLU A 329 11.01 15.20 -20.43
CA GLU A 329 12.21 15.36 -21.27
C GLU A 329 13.30 14.36 -20.91
N PHE A 330 13.59 14.19 -19.62
CA PHE A 330 14.61 13.24 -19.15
C PHE A 330 14.28 11.78 -19.49
N PHE A 331 13.00 11.42 -19.49
CA PHE A 331 12.55 10.05 -19.76
C PHE A 331 12.16 9.80 -21.23
N GLY A 332 12.16 10.83 -22.08
CA GLY A 332 11.54 10.74 -23.41
C GLY A 332 10.04 10.42 -23.35
N GLY A 333 9.38 10.89 -22.29
CA GLY A 333 7.97 10.65 -22.00
C GLY A 333 7.02 11.58 -22.75
N SER A 334 5.75 11.17 -22.85
CA SER A 334 4.68 11.94 -23.51
C SER A 334 3.62 12.45 -22.54
N TRP A 335 3.96 12.60 -21.25
CA TRP A 335 3.09 13.17 -20.22
C TRP A 335 3.44 14.65 -19.99
N ASP A 336 2.52 15.37 -19.34
CA ASP A 336 2.73 16.77 -18.97
C ASP A 336 3.94 16.94 -18.04
N GLU A 337 4.69 18.02 -18.23
CA GLU A 337 5.84 18.32 -17.38
C GLU A 337 5.42 18.97 -16.06
N GLY A 338 6.21 18.74 -15.00
CA GLY A 338 5.99 19.35 -13.70
C GLY A 338 6.34 20.83 -13.70
N ILE A 339 5.80 21.58 -12.73
CA ILE A 339 5.98 23.04 -12.61
C ILE A 339 7.47 23.45 -12.60
N PHE A 340 8.36 22.66 -11.98
CA PHE A 340 9.79 22.99 -11.93
C PHE A 340 10.54 22.76 -13.24
N TYR A 341 9.91 22.13 -14.23
CA TYR A 341 10.48 21.86 -15.55
C TYR A 341 9.82 22.69 -16.66
N GLY A 342 9.05 23.73 -16.31
CA GLY A 342 8.38 24.62 -17.27
C GLY A 342 6.89 24.37 -17.44
N GLY A 343 6.37 23.33 -16.77
CA GLY A 343 4.98 22.93 -16.87
C GLY A 343 4.01 23.89 -16.20
N GLY A 344 2.76 23.85 -16.64
CA GLY A 344 1.65 24.55 -15.99
C GLY A 344 1.12 23.80 -14.77
N ALA A 345 0.03 24.32 -14.19
CA ALA A 345 -0.67 23.65 -13.09
C ALA A 345 -1.53 22.45 -13.53
N THR A 346 -1.63 22.17 -14.84
CA THR A 346 -2.48 21.11 -15.41
C THR A 346 -2.23 19.75 -14.76
N LEU A 347 -0.97 19.28 -14.77
CA LEU A 347 -0.63 18.00 -14.16
C LEU A 347 -0.99 17.95 -12.67
N LEU A 348 -0.70 19.03 -11.92
CA LEU A 348 -1.05 19.10 -10.51
C LEU A 348 -2.57 18.98 -10.28
N PHE A 349 -3.39 19.59 -11.14
CA PHE A 349 -4.85 19.45 -11.07
C PHE A 349 -5.32 18.04 -11.43
N GLU A 350 -4.73 17.39 -12.42
CA GLU A 350 -5.09 16.01 -12.77
C GLU A 350 -4.68 15.03 -11.65
N GLN A 351 -3.50 15.22 -11.02
CA GLN A 351 -3.13 14.46 -9.82
C GLN A 351 -4.10 14.71 -8.66
N LEU A 352 -4.48 15.97 -8.40
CA LEU A 352 -5.46 16.29 -7.37
C LEU A 352 -6.81 15.61 -7.63
N LEU A 353 -7.30 15.67 -8.87
CA LEU A 353 -8.55 15.02 -9.28
C LEU A 353 -8.49 13.50 -9.09
N ALA A 354 -7.39 12.86 -9.51
CA ALA A 354 -7.20 11.42 -9.34
C ALA A 354 -7.27 11.01 -7.87
N ASN A 355 -6.58 11.75 -7.00
CA ASN A 355 -6.61 11.51 -5.56
C ASN A 355 -8.01 11.74 -4.96
N VAL A 356 -8.69 12.83 -5.31
CA VAL A 356 -10.05 13.11 -4.82
C VAL A 356 -11.02 12.02 -5.24
N ALA A 357 -10.97 11.58 -6.50
CA ALA A 357 -11.80 10.49 -6.99
C ALA A 357 -11.56 9.18 -6.21
N ALA A 358 -10.29 8.80 -6.03
CA ALA A 358 -9.92 7.62 -5.26
C ALA A 358 -10.34 7.73 -3.77
N ILE A 359 -10.14 8.90 -3.16
CA ILE A 359 -10.57 9.19 -1.78
C ILE A 359 -12.07 8.98 -1.62
N VAL A 360 -12.88 9.63 -2.46
CA VAL A 360 -14.34 9.61 -2.35
C VAL A 360 -14.84 8.18 -2.54
N TRP A 361 -14.38 7.49 -3.58
CA TRP A 361 -14.80 6.13 -3.90
C TRP A 361 -14.43 5.14 -2.80
N SER A 362 -13.14 5.13 -2.42
CA SER A 362 -12.61 4.18 -1.46
C SER A 362 -13.17 4.42 -0.06
N PHE A 363 -13.26 5.68 0.40
CA PHE A 363 -13.86 5.99 1.69
C PHE A 363 -15.33 5.55 1.74
N ALA A 364 -16.13 5.94 0.74
CA ALA A 364 -17.56 5.67 0.74
C ALA A 364 -17.86 4.17 0.69
N LEU A 365 -17.25 3.43 -0.25
CA LEU A 365 -17.51 2.01 -0.36
C LEU A 365 -16.92 1.21 0.81
N THR A 366 -15.74 1.57 1.31
CA THR A 366 -15.20 0.91 2.51
C THR A 366 -16.12 1.13 3.72
N PHE A 367 -16.65 2.33 3.90
CA PHE A 367 -17.59 2.64 4.98
C PHE A 367 -18.88 1.81 4.83
N VAL A 368 -19.43 1.69 3.63
CA VAL A 368 -20.61 0.86 3.33
C VAL A 368 -20.35 -0.61 3.60
N ILE A 369 -19.24 -1.17 3.09
CA ILE A 369 -18.88 -2.58 3.30
C ILE A 369 -18.73 -2.87 4.79
N MET A 370 -17.98 -2.03 5.51
CA MET A 370 -17.76 -2.21 6.95
C MET A 370 -19.05 -2.08 7.76
N THR A 371 -19.95 -1.18 7.37
CA THR A 371 -21.26 -1.03 8.02
C THR A 371 -22.16 -2.24 7.76
N ALA A 372 -22.17 -2.75 6.51
CA ALA A 372 -22.90 -3.96 6.15
C ALA A 372 -22.38 -5.18 6.94
N LEU A 373 -21.07 -5.36 7.03
CA LEU A 373 -20.44 -6.40 7.85
C LEU A 373 -20.77 -6.25 9.33
N LYS A 374 -20.77 -5.01 9.85
CA LYS A 374 -21.12 -4.72 11.24
C LYS A 374 -22.55 -5.12 11.57
N SER A 375 -23.48 -4.93 10.62
CA SER A 375 -24.89 -5.26 10.78
C SER A 375 -25.23 -6.75 10.56
N THR A 376 -24.36 -7.51 9.90
CA THR A 376 -24.62 -8.92 9.54
C THR A 376 -23.83 -9.90 10.41
N VAL A 377 -22.50 -9.94 10.25
CA VAL A 377 -21.61 -10.89 10.95
C VAL A 377 -20.91 -10.29 12.18
N GLY A 378 -20.92 -8.96 12.29
CA GLY A 378 -20.18 -8.18 13.26
C GLY A 378 -18.71 -8.03 12.87
N VAL A 379 -18.18 -6.80 12.99
CA VAL A 379 -16.79 -6.47 12.58
C VAL A 379 -15.78 -6.54 13.72
N ARG A 380 -16.23 -6.39 14.98
CA ARG A 380 -15.37 -6.34 16.16
C ARG A 380 -15.54 -7.60 17.00
N VAL A 381 -14.43 -8.07 17.58
CA VAL A 381 -14.44 -9.11 18.62
C VAL A 381 -15.12 -8.59 19.88
N ASP A 382 -15.57 -9.49 20.77
CA ASP A 382 -16.10 -9.06 22.06
C ASP A 382 -14.96 -8.62 23.03
N GLU A 383 -15.34 -8.04 24.17
CA GLU A 383 -14.37 -7.50 25.13
C GLU A 383 -13.46 -8.57 25.74
N GLU A 384 -13.95 -9.80 25.91
CA GLU A 384 -13.17 -10.91 26.48
C GLU A 384 -12.12 -11.39 25.47
N GLN A 385 -12.49 -11.48 24.20
CA GLN A 385 -11.59 -11.81 23.10
C GLN A 385 -10.51 -10.71 22.92
N GLU A 386 -10.89 -9.42 22.96
CA GLU A 386 -9.93 -8.30 22.90
C GLU A 386 -8.98 -8.29 24.10
N ALA A 387 -9.46 -8.66 25.30
CA ALA A 387 -8.65 -8.75 26.50
C ALA A 387 -7.73 -9.97 26.51
N THR A 388 -8.16 -11.10 25.96
CA THR A 388 -7.39 -12.35 25.88
C THR A 388 -6.27 -12.25 24.84
N GLY A 389 -6.53 -11.55 23.73
CA GLY A 389 -5.64 -11.50 22.56
C GLY A 389 -6.19 -12.35 21.42
N LEU A 390 -6.08 -11.83 20.20
CA LEU A 390 -6.71 -12.40 19.01
C LEU A 390 -6.04 -13.71 18.56
N ASP A 391 -4.77 -13.93 18.92
CA ASP A 391 -4.07 -15.19 18.60
C ASP A 391 -4.80 -16.38 19.23
N LEU A 392 -5.05 -16.31 20.54
CA LEU A 392 -5.74 -17.37 21.26
C LEU A 392 -7.24 -17.36 20.92
N ALA A 393 -7.87 -16.18 20.90
CA ALA A 393 -9.32 -16.05 20.76
C ALA A 393 -9.85 -16.44 19.38
N LEU A 394 -9.09 -16.19 18.31
CA LEU A 394 -9.55 -16.43 16.93
C LEU A 394 -8.82 -17.60 16.25
N HIS A 395 -7.57 -17.88 16.64
CA HIS A 395 -6.74 -18.89 15.98
C HIS A 395 -6.41 -20.08 16.89
N GLY A 396 -6.67 -19.98 18.20
CA GLY A 396 -6.38 -21.05 19.15
C GLY A 396 -4.88 -21.30 19.35
N GLU A 397 -4.04 -20.32 19.02
CA GLU A 397 -2.59 -20.42 19.04
C GLU A 397 -1.96 -19.34 19.93
N THR A 398 -0.71 -19.54 20.32
CA THR A 398 0.08 -18.55 21.07
C THR A 398 1.41 -18.32 20.37
N ALA A 399 1.73 -17.06 20.04
CA ALA A 399 2.97 -16.72 19.33
C ALA A 399 4.24 -17.13 20.10
N TYR A 400 4.19 -16.99 21.43
CA TYR A 400 5.33 -17.23 22.31
C TYR A 400 4.92 -18.16 23.43
N HIS A 401 5.61 -19.29 23.55
CA HIS A 401 5.55 -20.10 24.76
C HIS A 401 6.58 -19.54 25.73
N SER A 402 6.12 -19.05 26.88
CA SER A 402 7.03 -18.78 28.00
C SER A 402 7.65 -20.11 28.43
N GLY A 403 8.89 -20.35 28.02
CA GLY A 403 9.65 -21.49 28.52
C GLY A 403 9.76 -21.37 30.03
N ASN A 404 9.35 -22.42 30.76
CA ASN A 404 9.70 -22.57 32.16
C ASN A 404 11.23 -22.52 32.25
N MET A 405 11.79 -21.38 32.63
CA MET A 405 13.09 -21.36 33.31
C MET A 405 12.84 -21.91 34.71
N GLY A 406 12.79 -23.24 34.79
CA GLY A 406 12.82 -24.00 36.04
C GLY A 406 14.20 -24.00 36.67
#